data_AF-A0A946CW46-F1
#
_entry.id   AF-A0A946CW46-F1
#
_cell.length_a   1.000
_cell.length_b   1.000
_cell.length_c   1.000
_cell.angle_alpha   90.00
_cell.angle_beta   90.00
_cell.angle_gamma   90.00
#
_symmetry.space_group_name_H-M   'P 1'
#
loop_
_entity.id
_entity.type
_entity.pdbx_description
1 polymer ?
#
loop_
_entity_poly.entity_id
_entity_poly.type
_entity_poly.pdbx_seq_one_letter_code
_entity_poly.pdbx_strand_id
1 'polypeptide(L)'
;KSGINTICIHKGLMPLDYEKAFAGTWESATVNDVGQAAKDWPGMNFVIYHSALRPWLAEKPDVEMAQFEKDGYIQWSTDLARIPEKYGVNNVYAELGSVFASTAVTNPRFCAAFLGQLVNEMGPDRVVWGTDSVWYGSPQWQIEAMRRIEIPEDMMKKQGWKIPLGDGQGSVKNKIFGENSAKLYNLDAQKIAADAKAFDNDKIAQMKAEYHAMGGDRSNAAYGYIAKEGRDDVKS
;
A
#
# COMPACT_ATOMS: atom_id res chain seq x y z
N LYS A 1 11.66 22.72 19.26
CA LYS A 1 10.79 22.18 18.18
C LYS A 1 11.46 20.91 17.65
N SER A 2 10.72 19.81 17.44
CA SER A 2 11.27 18.52 17.02
C SER A 2 11.78 18.48 15.57
N GLY A 3 11.42 19.47 14.74
CA GLY A 3 11.77 19.48 13.31
C GLY A 3 10.93 18.50 12.46
N ILE A 4 10.08 17.70 13.10
CA ILE A 4 9.18 16.74 12.44
C ILE A 4 7.93 17.49 12.01
N ASN A 5 7.59 17.39 10.74
CA ASN A 5 6.39 17.98 10.14
C ASN A 5 5.48 16.97 9.45
N THR A 6 5.83 15.68 9.47
CA THR A 6 5.03 14.63 8.83
C THR A 6 4.27 13.85 9.89
N ILE A 7 2.95 13.72 9.71
CA ILE A 7 2.05 12.97 10.58
C ILE A 7 1.45 11.83 9.76
N CYS A 8 1.60 10.61 10.26
CA CYS A 8 1.03 9.40 9.69
C CYS A 8 -0.25 9.03 10.46
N ILE A 9 -1.37 8.82 9.76
CA ILE A 9 -2.69 8.61 10.37
C ILE A 9 -3.35 7.40 9.73
N HIS A 10 -3.79 6.44 10.54
CA HIS A 10 -4.58 5.31 10.06
C HIS A 10 -6.06 5.71 9.92
N LYS A 11 -6.62 5.50 8.72
CA LYS A 11 -7.99 5.86 8.33
C LYS A 11 -8.55 4.76 7.41
N GLY A 12 -9.86 4.51 7.49
CA GLY A 12 -10.62 3.60 6.63
C GLY A 12 -10.60 2.11 6.98
N LEU A 13 -9.58 1.61 7.67
CA LEU A 13 -9.46 0.19 8.00
C LEU A 13 -10.37 -0.22 9.18
N MET A 14 -11.66 -0.42 8.90
CA MET A 14 -12.72 -0.68 9.89
C MET A 14 -13.46 -2.00 9.62
N PRO A 15 -13.95 -2.73 10.65
CA PRO A 15 -14.73 -3.96 10.47
C PRO A 15 -16.05 -3.72 9.72
N LEU A 16 -16.64 -4.77 9.17
CA LEU A 16 -17.89 -4.68 8.40
C LEU A 16 -19.04 -4.01 9.17
N ASP A 17 -19.13 -4.24 10.47
CA ASP A 17 -20.16 -3.73 11.37
C ASP A 17 -19.75 -2.46 12.12
N TYR A 18 -18.77 -1.70 11.59
CA TYR A 18 -18.20 -0.51 12.24
C TYR A 18 -19.23 0.50 12.75
N GLU A 19 -20.37 0.70 12.06
CA GLU A 19 -21.41 1.64 12.52
C GLU A 19 -22.03 1.20 13.85
N LYS A 20 -22.02 -0.10 14.14
CA LYS A 20 -22.47 -0.67 15.41
C LYS A 20 -21.30 -0.82 16.39
N ALA A 21 -20.19 -1.43 15.95
CA ALA A 21 -19.03 -1.71 16.79
C ALA A 21 -18.33 -0.44 17.31
N PHE A 22 -18.39 0.64 16.52
CA PHE A 22 -17.77 1.95 16.80
C PHE A 22 -18.79 3.09 16.73
N ALA A 23 -20.05 2.82 17.13
CA ALA A 23 -21.12 3.82 17.13
C ALA A 23 -20.70 5.13 17.80
N GLY A 24 -20.91 6.25 17.11
CA GLY A 24 -20.54 7.60 17.56
C GLY A 24 -19.06 7.96 17.48
N THR A 25 -18.20 7.08 16.96
CA THR A 25 -16.76 7.35 16.79
C THR A 25 -16.20 6.98 15.42
N TRP A 26 -16.89 6.11 14.67
CA TRP A 26 -16.40 5.61 13.39
C TRP A 26 -16.15 6.72 12.35
N GLU A 27 -16.83 7.86 12.45
CA GLU A 27 -16.64 9.01 11.57
C GLU A 27 -15.20 9.54 11.65
N SER A 28 -14.53 9.35 12.80
CA SER A 28 -13.12 9.70 13.00
C SER A 28 -12.16 8.83 12.16
N ALA A 29 -12.60 7.66 11.70
CA ALA A 29 -11.84 6.81 10.79
C ALA A 29 -11.96 7.28 9.32
N THR A 30 -12.89 8.19 9.00
CA THR A 30 -13.05 8.77 7.66
C THR A 30 -12.10 9.95 7.43
N VAL A 31 -12.04 10.47 6.20
CA VAL A 31 -11.12 11.56 5.81
C VAL A 31 -11.74 12.95 5.85
N ASN A 32 -12.93 13.11 6.45
CA ASN A 32 -13.68 14.37 6.45
C ASN A 32 -12.95 15.53 7.15
N ASP A 33 -12.06 15.22 8.10
CA ASP A 33 -11.24 16.16 8.88
C ASP A 33 -9.92 16.53 8.18
N VAL A 34 -9.39 15.65 7.32
CA VAL A 34 -8.04 15.76 6.76
C VAL A 34 -7.87 17.01 5.90
N GLY A 35 -8.83 17.32 5.02
CA GLY A 35 -8.70 18.44 4.09
C GLY A 35 -8.65 19.81 4.78
N GLN A 36 -9.47 20.00 5.81
CA GLN A 36 -9.46 21.23 6.60
C GLN A 36 -8.19 21.32 7.46
N ALA A 37 -7.78 20.22 8.10
CA ALA A 37 -6.52 20.17 8.85
C ALA A 37 -5.30 20.49 7.97
N ALA A 38 -5.26 19.95 6.76
CA ALA A 38 -4.20 20.24 5.79
C ALA A 38 -4.11 21.71 5.40
N LYS A 39 -5.26 22.37 5.26
CA LYS A 39 -5.38 23.80 4.94
C LYS A 39 -4.95 24.69 6.10
N ASP A 40 -5.34 24.33 7.33
CA ASP A 40 -5.02 25.11 8.53
C ASP A 40 -3.55 24.97 8.94
N TRP A 41 -2.91 23.86 8.56
CA TRP A 41 -1.51 23.54 8.90
C TRP A 41 -0.67 23.27 7.64
N PRO A 42 -0.45 24.29 6.78
CA PRO A 42 0.26 24.10 5.50
C PRO A 42 1.73 23.70 5.66
N GLY A 43 2.32 23.89 6.85
CA GLY A 43 3.67 23.45 7.17
C GLY A 43 3.79 21.97 7.55
N MET A 44 2.67 21.27 7.77
CA MET A 44 2.60 19.85 8.10
C MET A 44 2.27 19.03 6.86
N ASN A 45 2.73 17.78 6.81
CA ASN A 45 2.33 16.77 5.83
C ASN A 45 1.46 15.71 6.51
N PHE A 46 0.36 15.35 5.85
CA PHE A 46 -0.60 14.35 6.32
C PHE A 46 -0.51 13.11 5.44
N VAL A 47 0.03 12.02 5.98
CA VAL A 47 0.16 10.73 5.28
C VAL A 47 -0.92 9.79 5.79
N ILE A 48 -1.84 9.40 4.90
CA ILE A 48 -3.02 8.64 5.26
C ILE A 48 -2.80 7.16 4.94
N TYR A 49 -2.62 6.37 5.99
CA TYR A 49 -2.48 4.92 5.97
C TYR A 49 -3.89 4.29 6.07
N HIS A 50 -4.30 3.29 5.30
CA HIS A 50 -3.69 2.77 4.08
C HIS A 50 -4.53 3.27 2.89
N SER A 51 -4.52 4.60 2.69
CA SER A 51 -5.26 5.39 1.69
C SER A 51 -6.79 5.36 1.80
N ALA A 52 -7.27 5.23 3.04
CA ALA A 52 -8.67 5.23 3.46
C ALA A 52 -9.58 4.22 2.74
N LEU A 53 -9.03 3.04 2.44
CA LEU A 53 -9.73 1.84 1.94
C LEU A 53 -11.04 1.54 2.70
N ARG A 54 -12.12 1.17 1.99
CA ARG A 54 -13.09 0.16 2.47
C ARG A 54 -13.81 -0.45 1.26
N PRO A 55 -13.27 -1.57 0.74
CA PRO A 55 -13.79 -2.91 0.98
C PRO A 55 -13.17 -3.57 2.21
N TRP A 56 -13.90 -4.50 2.83
CA TRP A 56 -13.35 -5.29 3.93
C TRP A 56 -12.28 -6.25 3.41
N LEU A 57 -11.12 -6.30 4.09
CA LEU A 57 -9.94 -7.06 3.63
C LEU A 57 -10.23 -8.55 3.36
N ALA A 58 -11.23 -9.13 4.03
CA ALA A 58 -11.58 -10.55 3.91
C ALA A 58 -12.66 -10.85 2.87
N GLU A 59 -13.28 -9.84 2.26
CA GLU A 59 -14.36 -10.00 1.29
C GLU A 59 -13.96 -9.56 -0.12
N LYS A 60 -14.67 -10.10 -1.10
CA LYS A 60 -14.52 -9.62 -2.48
C LYS A 60 -15.08 -8.20 -2.58
N PRO A 61 -14.38 -7.27 -3.26
CA PRO A 61 -14.81 -5.89 -3.38
C PRO A 61 -15.89 -5.71 -4.44
N ASP A 62 -16.84 -6.65 -4.57
CA ASP A 62 -17.82 -6.67 -5.66
C ASP A 62 -18.79 -5.48 -5.58
N VAL A 63 -19.17 -5.09 -4.36
CA VAL A 63 -20.03 -3.93 -4.11
C VAL A 63 -19.31 -2.64 -4.47
N GLU A 64 -18.07 -2.49 -4.02
CA GLU A 64 -17.22 -1.34 -4.29
C GLU A 64 -16.87 -1.24 -5.77
N MET A 65 -16.60 -2.36 -6.44
CA MET A 65 -16.38 -2.41 -7.88
C MET A 65 -17.63 -2.03 -8.66
N ALA A 66 -18.81 -2.54 -8.29
CA ALA A 66 -20.06 -2.17 -8.95
C ALA A 66 -20.35 -0.67 -8.82
N GLN A 67 -20.06 -0.09 -7.64
CA GLN A 67 -20.17 1.35 -7.40
C GLN A 67 -19.16 2.14 -8.24
N PHE A 68 -17.89 1.73 -8.23
CA PHE A 68 -16.84 2.35 -9.04
C PHE A 68 -17.15 2.29 -10.55
N GLU A 69 -17.72 1.19 -11.03
CA GLU A 69 -18.13 1.07 -12.42
C GLU A 69 -19.33 1.94 -12.76
N LYS A 70 -20.17 2.30 -11.79
CA LYS A 70 -21.31 3.17 -12.00
C LYS A 70 -20.90 4.64 -12.12
N ASP A 71 -20.07 5.13 -11.21
CA ASP A 71 -19.76 6.57 -11.12
C ASP A 71 -18.32 6.92 -10.70
N GLY A 72 -17.41 5.93 -10.69
CA GLY A 72 -16.01 6.14 -10.34
C GLY A 72 -15.75 6.33 -8.85
N TYR A 73 -16.73 6.07 -7.99
CA TYR A 73 -16.60 6.27 -6.55
C TYR A 73 -16.24 4.96 -5.82
N ILE A 74 -15.21 5.04 -4.97
CA ILE A 74 -14.80 4.08 -3.96
C ILE A 74 -14.88 4.82 -2.63
N GLN A 75 -15.74 4.34 -1.73
CA GLN A 75 -16.01 5.01 -0.45
C GLN A 75 -14.71 5.32 0.30
N TRP A 76 -14.58 6.57 0.77
CA TRP A 76 -13.45 7.14 1.52
C TRP A 76 -12.12 7.27 0.74
N SER A 77 -11.77 6.30 -0.10
CA SER A 77 -10.61 6.38 -1.00
C SER A 77 -10.74 7.53 -2.00
N THR A 78 -11.91 7.63 -2.65
CA THR A 78 -12.18 8.73 -3.59
C THR A 78 -12.24 10.07 -2.87
N ASP A 79 -12.81 10.08 -1.66
CA ASP A 79 -12.86 11.30 -0.85
C ASP A 79 -11.46 11.80 -0.54
N LEU A 80 -10.53 10.90 -0.16
CA LEU A 80 -9.12 11.19 0.06
C LEU A 80 -8.46 11.72 -1.21
N ALA A 81 -8.66 11.03 -2.34
CA ALA A 81 -8.03 11.37 -3.62
C ALA A 81 -8.43 12.79 -4.10
N ARG A 82 -9.65 13.24 -3.77
CA ARG A 82 -10.17 14.57 -4.15
C ARG A 82 -9.76 15.70 -3.20
N ILE A 83 -9.19 15.41 -2.03
CA ILE A 83 -8.82 16.45 -1.05
C ILE A 83 -7.92 17.54 -1.64
N PRO A 84 -6.83 17.22 -2.38
CA PRO A 84 -5.94 18.24 -2.92
C PRO A 84 -6.65 19.29 -3.78
N GLU A 85 -7.52 18.85 -4.69
CA GLU A 85 -8.32 19.73 -5.54
C GLU A 85 -9.40 20.47 -4.73
N LYS A 86 -10.18 19.73 -3.94
CA LYS A 86 -11.32 20.28 -3.18
C LYS A 86 -10.90 21.36 -2.18
N TYR A 87 -9.75 21.21 -1.53
CA TYR A 87 -9.27 22.14 -0.50
C TYR A 87 -8.16 23.08 -0.98
N GLY A 88 -7.63 22.87 -2.19
CA GLY A 88 -6.51 23.63 -2.72
C GLY A 88 -5.20 23.39 -1.95
N VAL A 89 -4.97 22.14 -1.53
CA VAL A 89 -3.84 21.74 -0.68
C VAL A 89 -2.88 20.81 -1.41
N ASN A 90 -1.62 20.76 -0.99
CA ASN A 90 -0.59 19.93 -1.60
C ASN A 90 0.16 19.02 -0.60
N ASN A 91 -0.26 19.03 0.66
CA ASN A 91 0.40 18.40 1.80
C ASN A 91 -0.37 17.18 2.34
N VAL A 92 -1.19 16.53 1.51
CA VAL A 92 -1.91 15.29 1.83
C VAL A 92 -1.42 14.18 0.91
N TYR A 93 -1.04 13.05 1.49
CA TYR A 93 -0.45 11.89 0.83
C TYR A 93 -1.24 10.62 1.14
N ALA A 94 -1.33 9.73 0.16
CA ALA A 94 -2.00 8.44 0.25
C ALA A 94 -0.94 7.34 0.35
N GLU A 95 -0.94 6.58 1.45
CA GLU A 95 -0.02 5.46 1.66
C GLU A 95 -0.70 4.11 1.36
N LEU A 96 -0.02 3.22 0.64
CA LEU A 96 -0.64 2.03 0.06
C LEU A 96 -0.72 0.78 0.97
N GLY A 97 0.17 0.57 1.92
CA GLY A 97 0.28 -0.58 2.83
C GLY A 97 -0.71 -1.73 2.64
N SER A 98 -1.67 -1.86 3.55
CA SER A 98 -2.62 -2.96 3.54
C SER A 98 -3.53 -2.97 2.31
N VAL A 99 -3.89 -1.82 1.70
CA VAL A 99 -4.74 -1.82 0.50
C VAL A 99 -4.04 -2.53 -0.65
N PHE A 100 -2.78 -2.20 -0.92
CA PHE A 100 -2.05 -2.85 -1.98
C PHE A 100 -1.82 -4.32 -1.65
N ALA A 101 -1.36 -4.62 -0.44
CA ALA A 101 -1.07 -5.99 -0.02
C ALA A 101 -2.32 -6.89 -0.08
N SER A 102 -3.47 -6.41 0.36
CA SER A 102 -4.70 -7.21 0.36
C SER A 102 -5.32 -7.41 -1.02
N THR A 103 -5.04 -6.55 -2.01
CA THR A 103 -5.77 -6.53 -3.29
C THR A 103 -4.93 -6.86 -4.52
N ALA A 104 -3.62 -6.63 -4.51
CA ALA A 104 -2.79 -6.73 -5.72
C ALA A 104 -2.79 -8.13 -6.37
N VAL A 105 -2.96 -9.19 -5.57
CA VAL A 105 -3.01 -10.57 -6.05
C VAL A 105 -4.44 -11.13 -6.05
N THR A 106 -5.22 -10.81 -5.01
CA THR A 106 -6.56 -11.38 -4.81
C THR A 106 -7.61 -10.74 -5.73
N ASN A 107 -7.50 -9.42 -5.96
CA ASN A 107 -8.45 -8.60 -6.70
C ASN A 107 -7.72 -7.54 -7.54
N PRO A 108 -6.86 -7.95 -8.50
CA PRO A 108 -5.97 -7.04 -9.23
C PRO A 108 -6.71 -5.95 -10.00
N ARG A 109 -7.93 -6.21 -10.48
CA ARG A 109 -8.76 -5.19 -11.16
C ARG A 109 -9.24 -4.11 -10.21
N PHE A 110 -9.63 -4.47 -8.98
CA PHE A 110 -9.95 -3.49 -7.95
C PHE A 110 -8.70 -2.71 -7.52
N CYS A 111 -7.57 -3.40 -7.34
CA CYS A 111 -6.30 -2.76 -7.05
C CYS A 111 -5.92 -1.72 -8.13
N ALA A 112 -6.13 -2.05 -9.40
CA ALA A 112 -5.92 -1.13 -10.51
C ALA A 112 -6.86 0.09 -10.49
N ALA A 113 -8.14 -0.11 -10.15
CA ALA A 113 -9.09 0.98 -9.94
C ALA A 113 -8.64 1.92 -8.81
N PHE A 114 -8.23 1.34 -7.68
CA PHE A 114 -7.76 2.07 -6.52
C PHE A 114 -6.50 2.90 -6.84
N LEU A 115 -5.47 2.26 -7.40
CA LEU A 115 -4.23 2.94 -7.80
C LEU A 115 -4.47 4.00 -8.88
N GLY A 116 -5.29 3.69 -9.87
CA GLY A 116 -5.61 4.61 -10.95
C GLY A 116 -6.33 5.86 -10.45
N GLN A 117 -7.27 5.70 -9.52
CA GLN A 117 -7.96 6.79 -8.87
C GLN A 117 -6.99 7.69 -8.11
N LEU A 118 -6.14 7.12 -7.25
CA LEU A 118 -5.16 7.91 -6.50
C LEU A 118 -4.25 8.69 -7.47
N VAL A 119 -3.64 8.00 -8.42
CA VAL A 119 -2.69 8.64 -9.35
C VAL A 119 -3.34 9.73 -10.21
N ASN A 120 -4.60 9.57 -10.64
CA ASN A 120 -5.24 10.52 -11.54
C ASN A 120 -6.00 11.64 -10.83
N GLU A 121 -6.51 11.43 -9.61
CA GLU A 121 -7.27 12.46 -8.87
C GLU A 121 -6.36 13.25 -7.91
N MET A 122 -5.54 12.59 -7.08
CA MET A 122 -4.59 13.33 -6.22
C MET A 122 -3.24 13.61 -6.89
N GLY A 123 -2.91 12.90 -7.97
CA GLY A 123 -1.64 13.06 -8.68
C GLY A 123 -0.53 12.11 -8.20
N PRO A 124 0.38 11.70 -9.10
CA PRO A 124 1.41 10.71 -8.82
C PRO A 124 2.43 11.13 -7.76
N ASP A 125 2.57 12.43 -7.49
CA ASP A 125 3.53 12.96 -6.50
C ASP A 125 3.05 12.82 -5.05
N ARG A 126 1.81 12.35 -4.84
CA ARG A 126 1.16 12.28 -3.53
C ARG A 126 0.80 10.85 -3.10
N VAL A 127 1.22 9.85 -3.86
CA VAL A 127 1.02 8.43 -3.55
C VAL A 127 2.34 7.84 -3.07
N VAL A 128 2.37 7.24 -1.89
CA VAL A 128 3.59 6.70 -1.28
C VAL A 128 3.45 5.21 -0.99
N TRP A 129 4.55 4.48 -1.18
CA TRP A 129 4.62 3.07 -0.88
C TRP A 129 4.71 2.80 0.62
N GLY A 130 4.06 1.73 1.05
CA GLY A 130 4.44 0.97 2.23
C GLY A 130 3.95 -0.46 2.09
N THR A 131 4.55 -1.34 2.89
CA THR A 131 4.42 -2.78 2.69
C THR A 131 3.50 -3.45 3.68
N ASP A 132 3.33 -2.81 4.84
CA ASP A 132 2.65 -3.36 6.01
C ASP A 132 3.16 -4.78 6.37
N SER A 133 4.47 -5.00 6.18
CA SER A 133 5.13 -6.32 6.26
C SER A 133 5.00 -7.03 7.60
N VAL A 134 4.65 -6.33 8.67
CA VAL A 134 4.31 -6.95 9.95
C VAL A 134 3.13 -7.94 9.79
N TRP A 135 2.18 -7.63 8.92
CA TRP A 135 1.01 -8.47 8.64
C TRP A 135 1.15 -9.32 7.37
N TYR A 136 1.95 -8.86 6.40
CA TYR A 136 2.03 -9.47 5.07
C TYR A 136 3.35 -10.18 4.76
N GLY A 137 4.27 -10.23 5.72
CA GLY A 137 5.58 -10.87 5.58
C GLY A 137 6.52 -10.12 4.63
N SER A 138 7.47 -10.87 4.06
CA SER A 138 8.50 -10.30 3.17
C SER A 138 7.87 -9.59 1.96
N PRO A 139 8.25 -8.33 1.66
CA PRO A 139 7.59 -7.52 0.64
C PRO A 139 7.97 -7.88 -0.80
N GLN A 140 8.82 -8.88 -1.02
CA GLN A 140 9.32 -9.24 -2.36
C GLN A 140 8.18 -9.48 -3.37
N TRP A 141 7.13 -10.18 -2.95
CA TRP A 141 5.96 -10.44 -3.80
C TRP A 141 5.17 -9.15 -4.11
N GLN A 142 5.14 -8.18 -3.19
CA GLN A 142 4.46 -6.90 -3.40
C GLN A 142 5.23 -6.03 -4.39
N ILE A 143 6.56 -5.99 -4.29
CA ILE A 143 7.44 -5.30 -5.26
C ILE A 143 7.19 -5.85 -6.66
N GLU A 144 7.13 -7.18 -6.75
CA GLU A 144 6.84 -7.91 -7.96
C GLU A 144 5.45 -7.64 -8.54
N ALA A 145 4.43 -7.52 -7.69
CA ALA A 145 3.08 -7.17 -8.09
C ALA A 145 3.01 -5.71 -8.59
N MET A 146 3.63 -4.76 -7.88
CA MET A 146 3.62 -3.34 -8.27
C MET A 146 4.35 -3.12 -9.61
N ARG A 147 5.45 -3.85 -9.85
CA ARG A 147 6.12 -3.81 -11.15
C ARG A 147 5.23 -4.31 -12.31
N ARG A 148 4.32 -5.25 -12.07
CA ARG A 148 3.48 -5.88 -13.10
C ARG A 148 2.08 -5.28 -13.24
N ILE A 149 1.52 -4.70 -12.18
CA ILE A 149 0.16 -4.15 -12.22
C ILE A 149 0.08 -2.98 -13.19
N GLU A 150 -0.99 -2.95 -13.97
CA GLU A 150 -1.32 -1.89 -14.92
C GLU A 150 -2.77 -1.47 -14.70
N ILE A 151 -3.12 -0.27 -15.16
CA ILE A 151 -4.52 0.16 -15.20
C ILE A 151 -5.09 -0.28 -16.55
N PRO A 152 -6.11 -1.15 -16.58
CA PRO A 152 -6.72 -1.61 -17.83
C PRO A 152 -7.19 -0.45 -18.72
N GLU A 153 -7.03 -0.57 -20.05
CA GLU A 153 -7.40 0.49 -20.98
C GLU A 153 -8.88 0.88 -20.92
N ASP A 154 -9.77 -0.10 -20.72
CA ASP A 154 -11.20 0.13 -20.59
C ASP A 154 -11.52 1.00 -19.38
N MET A 155 -10.80 0.78 -18.28
CA MET A 155 -10.92 1.58 -17.06
C MET A 155 -10.39 3.00 -17.26
N MET A 156 -9.21 3.14 -17.88
CA MET A 156 -8.65 4.45 -18.23
C MET A 156 -9.63 5.28 -19.08
N LYS A 157 -10.19 4.67 -20.13
CA LYS A 157 -11.13 5.32 -21.05
C LYS A 157 -12.43 5.70 -20.34
N LYS A 158 -13.01 4.79 -19.57
CA LYS A 158 -14.29 5.00 -18.87
C LYS A 158 -14.20 6.13 -17.83
N GLN A 159 -13.09 6.21 -17.10
CA GLN A 159 -12.88 7.24 -16.07
C GLN A 159 -12.28 8.54 -16.63
N GLY A 160 -11.92 8.60 -17.92
CA GLY A 160 -11.26 9.76 -18.52
C GLY A 160 -9.86 10.05 -17.94
N TRP A 161 -9.23 9.03 -17.36
CA TRP A 161 -7.90 9.13 -16.77
C TRP A 161 -6.82 9.30 -17.82
N LYS A 162 -5.75 10.03 -17.47
CA LYS A 162 -4.68 10.44 -18.39
C LYS A 162 -3.31 9.90 -17.99
N ILE A 163 -3.15 9.52 -16.73
CA ILE A 163 -1.89 9.09 -16.14
C ILE A 163 -1.97 7.57 -15.93
N PRO A 164 -1.38 6.75 -16.82
CA PRO A 164 -1.24 5.33 -16.57
C PRO A 164 -0.18 5.08 -15.48
N LEU A 165 -0.16 3.89 -14.88
CA LEU A 165 0.96 3.48 -14.02
C LEU A 165 2.27 3.32 -14.81
N GLY A 166 2.17 2.96 -16.10
CA GLY A 166 3.31 2.75 -16.98
C GLY A 166 4.06 1.45 -16.68
N ASP A 167 5.25 1.35 -17.27
CA ASP A 167 6.13 0.18 -17.12
C ASP A 167 6.60 0.00 -15.66
N GLY A 168 7.10 -1.19 -15.33
CA GLY A 168 7.51 -1.57 -13.97
C GLY A 168 8.58 -0.67 -13.33
N GLN A 169 9.34 0.06 -14.13
CA GLN A 169 10.39 0.99 -13.72
C GLN A 169 10.09 2.42 -14.21
N GLY A 170 8.84 2.71 -14.54
CA GLY A 170 8.38 3.97 -15.09
C GLY A 170 8.29 5.04 -14.02
N SER A 171 8.17 6.30 -14.45
CA SER A 171 8.21 7.45 -13.55
C SER A 171 7.15 7.41 -12.45
N VAL A 172 5.91 7.00 -12.75
CA VAL A 172 4.83 6.90 -11.75
C VAL A 172 5.14 5.85 -10.69
N LYS A 173 5.61 4.65 -11.10
CA LYS A 173 5.93 3.58 -10.15
C LYS A 173 7.17 3.90 -9.31
N ASN A 174 8.21 4.52 -9.88
CA ASN A 174 9.38 4.95 -9.10
C ASN A 174 9.01 6.04 -8.08
N LYS A 175 8.13 6.98 -8.46
CA LYS A 175 7.55 7.95 -7.53
C LYS A 175 6.90 7.28 -6.33
N ILE A 176 6.00 6.33 -6.58
CA ILE A 176 5.32 5.57 -5.54
C ILE A 176 6.33 4.79 -4.69
N PHE A 177 7.22 4.03 -5.32
CA PHE A 177 8.15 3.13 -4.64
C PHE A 177 9.13 3.83 -3.69
N GLY A 178 9.52 5.07 -3.97
CA GLY A 178 10.49 5.73 -3.10
C GLY A 178 10.74 7.21 -3.34
N GLU A 179 10.60 7.74 -4.55
CA GLU A 179 10.99 9.15 -4.80
C GLU A 179 10.09 10.12 -4.03
N ASN A 180 8.79 9.83 -3.93
CA ASN A 180 7.86 10.66 -3.16
C ASN A 180 8.19 10.64 -1.67
N SER A 181 8.44 9.46 -1.10
CA SER A 181 8.84 9.33 0.31
C SER A 181 10.19 9.98 0.57
N ALA A 182 11.17 9.84 -0.33
CA ALA A 182 12.47 10.49 -0.19
C ALA A 182 12.32 12.02 -0.14
N LYS A 183 11.52 12.60 -1.03
CA LYS A 183 11.20 14.04 -0.99
C LYS A 183 10.47 14.43 0.29
N LEU A 184 9.46 13.65 0.69
CA LEU A 184 8.64 13.91 1.87
C LEU A 184 9.45 13.93 3.17
N TYR A 185 10.43 13.02 3.30
CA TYR A 185 11.29 12.90 4.47
C TYR A 185 12.63 13.62 4.32
N ASN A 186 12.78 14.47 3.29
CA ASN A 186 13.99 15.22 2.99
C ASN A 186 15.26 14.34 2.94
N LEU A 187 15.12 13.18 2.32
CA LEU A 187 16.19 12.23 2.05
C LEU A 187 16.81 12.53 0.68
N ASP A 188 18.13 12.60 0.65
CA ASP A 188 18.88 12.68 -0.60
C ASP A 188 18.97 11.28 -1.22
N ALA A 189 18.00 10.94 -2.07
CA ALA A 189 17.93 9.63 -2.72
C ALA A 189 19.17 9.33 -3.59
N GLN A 190 19.77 10.34 -4.21
CA GLN A 190 20.99 10.19 -5.03
C GLN A 190 22.17 9.82 -4.14
N LYS A 191 22.34 10.55 -3.02
CA LYS A 191 23.37 10.23 -2.03
C LYS A 191 23.13 8.86 -1.41
N ILE A 192 21.90 8.54 -1.02
CA ILE A 192 21.56 7.21 -0.46
C ILE A 192 21.92 6.11 -1.47
N ALA A 193 21.60 6.29 -2.75
CA ALA A 193 21.94 5.32 -3.78
C ALA A 193 23.46 5.23 -4.02
N ALA A 194 24.18 6.34 -3.99
CA ALA A 194 25.64 6.36 -4.13
C ALA A 194 26.37 5.75 -2.93
N ASP A 195 25.84 5.96 -1.73
CA ASP A 195 26.35 5.43 -0.47
C ASP A 195 25.84 3.99 -0.19
N ALA A 196 24.89 3.49 -1.00
CA ALA A 196 24.30 2.18 -0.85
C ALA A 196 25.35 1.10 -1.03
N LYS A 197 25.82 0.55 0.08
CA LYS A 197 26.59 -0.68 0.12
C LYS A 197 25.63 -1.84 0.23
N ALA A 198 25.99 -2.97 -0.38
CA ALA A 198 25.28 -4.20 -0.10
C ALA A 198 25.29 -4.43 1.43
N PHE A 199 24.16 -4.86 1.99
CA PHE A 199 24.11 -5.36 3.36
C PHE A 199 24.77 -6.74 3.41
N ASP A 200 26.07 -6.77 3.17
CA ASP A 200 26.88 -7.98 2.98
C ASP A 200 27.73 -8.33 4.22
N ASN A 201 27.80 -7.43 5.18
CA ASN A 201 28.57 -7.57 6.41
C ASN A 201 27.71 -7.49 7.69
N ASP A 202 26.38 -7.49 7.56
CA ASP A 202 25.47 -7.52 8.70
C ASP A 202 25.28 -8.95 9.25
N LYS A 203 24.55 -9.06 10.37
CA LYS A 203 24.30 -10.35 11.03
C LYS A 203 23.49 -11.32 10.15
N ILE A 204 22.63 -10.81 9.27
CA ILE A 204 21.85 -11.65 8.33
C ILE A 204 22.78 -12.18 7.24
N ALA A 205 23.70 -11.36 6.72
CA ALA A 205 24.70 -11.78 5.76
C ALA A 205 25.65 -12.83 6.33
N GLN A 206 26.07 -12.68 7.59
CA GLN A 206 26.84 -13.70 8.31
C GLN A 206 26.05 -15.01 8.45
N MET A 207 24.80 -14.95 8.92
CA MET A 207 23.92 -16.12 9.02
C MET A 207 23.71 -16.81 7.66
N LYS A 208 23.56 -16.03 6.58
CA LYS A 208 23.44 -16.55 5.22
C LYS A 208 24.74 -17.24 4.79
N ALA A 209 25.90 -16.65 5.06
CA ALA A 209 27.20 -17.23 4.74
C ALA A 209 27.42 -18.54 5.52
N GLU A 210 27.10 -18.57 6.80
CA GLU A 210 27.11 -19.78 7.64
C GLU A 210 26.16 -20.84 7.09
N TYR A 211 24.92 -20.46 6.77
CA TYR A 211 23.93 -21.36 6.17
C TYR A 211 24.44 -21.99 4.87
N HIS A 212 25.04 -21.20 3.98
CA HIS A 212 25.66 -21.72 2.76
C HIS A 212 26.88 -22.62 3.06
N ALA A 213 27.72 -22.25 4.02
CA ALA A 213 28.87 -23.06 4.44
C ALA A 213 28.43 -24.42 5.05
N MET A 214 27.25 -24.48 5.66
CA MET A 214 26.63 -25.71 6.16
C MET A 214 25.95 -26.56 5.08
N GLY A 215 26.08 -26.20 3.80
CA GLY A 215 25.53 -26.94 2.66
C GLY A 215 24.33 -26.26 1.99
N GLY A 216 23.75 -25.21 2.58
CA GLY A 216 22.75 -24.35 1.94
C GLY A 216 21.39 -25.00 1.62
N ASP A 217 21.20 -26.25 2.01
CA ASP A 217 19.97 -27.00 1.76
C ASP A 217 18.92 -26.72 2.84
N ARG A 218 17.67 -26.65 2.38
CA ARG A 218 16.51 -26.52 3.27
C ARG A 218 16.47 -27.78 4.12
N SER A 219 16.50 -27.66 5.44
CA SER A 219 16.03 -28.78 6.26
C SER A 219 14.54 -28.91 5.95
N ASN A 220 14.14 -29.88 5.14
CA ASN A 220 12.72 -30.26 4.98
C ASN A 220 12.13 -30.85 6.29
N ALA A 221 12.82 -30.65 7.42
CA ALA A 221 12.35 -30.91 8.75
C ALA A 221 11.22 -29.92 9.10
N ALA A 222 9.99 -30.43 9.12
CA ALA A 222 8.86 -29.71 9.68
C ALA A 222 8.87 -29.86 11.20
N TYR A 223 8.78 -28.76 11.93
CA TYR A 223 8.57 -28.73 13.38
C TYR A 223 7.15 -28.27 13.68
N GLY A 224 6.36 -29.13 14.30
CA GLY A 224 4.95 -28.89 14.63
C GLY A 224 4.24 -30.20 15.01
N TYR A 225 3.03 -30.10 15.58
CA TYR A 225 2.19 -31.27 15.82
C TYR A 225 1.64 -31.79 14.49
N ILE A 226 2.26 -32.85 13.97
CA ILE A 226 1.68 -33.65 12.88
C ILE A 226 0.58 -34.50 13.51
N ALA A 227 -0.68 -34.29 13.10
CA ALA A 227 -1.77 -35.17 13.49
C ALA A 227 -1.44 -36.60 13.05
N LYS A 228 -1.58 -37.57 13.98
CA LYS A 228 -1.18 -38.97 13.78
C LYS A 228 -2.07 -39.76 12.80
N GLU A 229 -3.15 -39.18 12.29
CA GLU A 229 -4.13 -39.93 11.50
C GLU A 229 -3.90 -39.70 10.00
N GLY A 230 -3.62 -40.79 9.27
CA GLY A 230 -3.73 -40.82 7.81
C GLY A 230 -2.54 -41.37 7.01
N ARG A 231 -1.51 -41.96 7.65
CA ARG A 231 -0.54 -42.79 6.89
C ARG A 231 -0.86 -44.25 7.10
N ASP A 232 -1.69 -44.80 6.22
CA ASP A 232 -1.69 -46.23 5.99
C ASP A 232 -0.29 -46.64 5.51
N ASP A 233 0.24 -47.67 6.15
CA ASP A 233 1.55 -48.25 5.89
C ASP A 233 1.65 -48.72 4.43
N VAL A 234 2.30 -47.93 3.57
CA VAL A 234 2.87 -48.49 2.34
C VAL A 234 4.15 -49.21 2.73
N LYS A 235 4.03 -50.51 3.00
CA LYS A 235 5.16 -51.42 3.17
C LYS A 235 5.90 -51.60 1.84
N SER A 236 7.21 -51.35 1.93
CA SER A 236 8.37 -51.77 1.10
C SER A 236 8.17 -51.95 -0.40
#